data_AF-A0A2E7BZ27-F1
#
_entry.id   AF-A0A2E7BZ27-F1
#
_cell.length_a   1.000
_cell.length_b   1.000
_cell.length_c   1.000
_cell.angle_alpha   90.00
_cell.angle_beta   90.00
_cell.angle_gamma   90.00
#
_symmetry.space_group_name_H-M   'P 1'
#
loop_
_entity.id
_entity.type
_entity.pdbx_description
1 polymer ?
#
loop_
_entity_poly.entity_id
_entity_poly.type
_entity_poly.pdbx_seq_one_letter_code
_entity_poly.pdbx_strand_id
1 'polypeptide(L)' 'MVWRELMKIPSGETRSYKEVAEAIGRPNSSRAVANACAKNPHLDVVPCHRVIRSDGGLGGYSGEGGVGTKLRLLNSEGAF' A
#
# COMPACT_ATOMS: atom_id res chain seq x y z
N MET A 1 -2.73 -13.41 1.56
CA MET A 1 -1.34 -13.22 2.04
C MET A 1 -0.96 -11.74 2.02
N VAL A 2 -0.94 -11.09 0.85
CA VAL A 2 -0.65 -9.64 0.74
C VAL A 2 -1.54 -8.80 1.65
N TRP A 3 -2.88 -8.88 1.52
CA TRP A 3 -3.79 -8.06 2.34
C TRP A 3 -3.64 -8.28 3.85
N ARG A 4 -3.35 -9.52 4.29
CA ARG A 4 -3.08 -9.81 5.70
C ARG A 4 -1.82 -9.09 6.19
N GLU A 5 -0.81 -8.96 5.33
CA GLU A 5 0.39 -8.20 5.64
C GLU A 5 0.12 -6.69 5.66
N LEU A 6 -0.72 -6.19 4.74
CA LEU A 6 -1.09 -4.77 4.72
C LEU A 6 -1.80 -4.35 6.01
N MET A 7 -2.66 -5.21 6.55
CA MET A 7 -3.37 -4.98 7.82
C MET A 7 -2.42 -4.83 9.03
N LYS A 8 -1.16 -5.27 8.92
CA LYS A 8 -0.16 -5.11 9.98
C LYS A 8 0.54 -3.76 9.93
N ILE A 9 0.40 -2.99 8.85
CA ILE A 9 1.04 -1.68 8.72
C ILE A 9 0.23 -0.69 9.57
N PRO A 10 0.81 -0.13 10.66
CA PRO A 10 0.08 0.78 11.54
C PRO A 10 -0.20 2.12 10.85
N SER A 11 -1.17 2.87 11.39
CA SER A 11 -1.45 4.24 10.96
C SER A 11 -0.22 5.11 11.19
N GLY A 12 0.08 6.02 10.26
CA GLY A 12 1.26 6.89 10.34
C GLY A 12 2.54 6.26 9.79
N GLU A 13 2.51 4.97 9.44
CA GLU A 13 3.63 4.28 8.80
C GLU A 13 3.33 3.89 7.37
N THR A 14 4.40 3.83 6.57
CA THR A 14 4.36 3.27 5.22
C THR A 14 5.31 2.09 5.08
N ARG A 15 5.02 1.25 4.10
CA ARG A 15 5.95 0.22 3.61
C ARG A 15 6.02 0.28 2.10
N SER A 16 7.14 -0.11 1.53
CA SER A 16 7.29 -0.24 0.09
C SER A 16 6.70 -1.56 -0.41
N TYR A 17 6.33 -1.62 -1.69
CA TYR A 17 5.91 -2.89 -2.32
C TYR A 17 6.97 -3.99 -2.19
N LYS A 18 8.25 -3.62 -2.11
CA LYS A 18 9.37 -4.55 -1.91
C LYS A 18 9.36 -5.12 -0.49
N GLU A 19 9.25 -4.28 0.54
CA GLU A 19 9.20 -4.73 1.93
C GLU A 19 8.00 -5.65 2.20
N VAL A 20 6.84 -5.33 1.63
CA VAL A 20 5.67 -6.23 1.72
C VAL A 20 5.94 -7.57 1.02
N ALA A 21 6.62 -7.56 -0.13
CA ALA A 21 6.97 -8.78 -0.85
C ALA A 21 7.98 -9.65 -0.06
N GLU A 22 8.92 -9.02 0.62
CA GLU A 22 9.88 -9.68 1.52
C GLU A 22 9.18 -10.27 2.75
N ALA A 23 8.30 -9.50 3.40
CA ALA A 23 7.57 -9.93 4.59
C ALA A 23 6.65 -11.14 4.34
N ILE A 24 6.14 -11.30 3.11
CA ILE A 24 5.34 -12.46 2.71
C ILE A 24 6.18 -13.62 2.13
N GLY A 25 7.51 -13.57 2.24
CA GLY A 25 8.41 -14.62 1.76
C GLY A 25 8.53 -14.71 0.24
N ARG A 26 8.21 -13.63 -0.49
CA ARG A 26 8.27 -13.57 -1.96
C ARG A 26 9.03 -12.33 -2.44
N PRO A 27 10.34 -12.19 -2.15
CA PRO A 27 11.10 -10.95 -2.36
C PRO A 27 11.05 -10.40 -3.79
N ASN A 28 10.94 -11.27 -4.80
CA ASN A 28 10.90 -10.89 -6.21
C ASN A 28 9.49 -10.50 -6.71
N SER A 29 8.48 -10.42 -5.83
CA SER A 29 7.07 -10.23 -6.19
C SER A 29 6.53 -8.80 -5.97
N SER A 30 7.39 -7.78 -5.91
CA SER A 30 6.99 -6.37 -5.67
C SER A 30 5.92 -5.87 -6.66
N ARG A 31 6.06 -6.17 -7.95
CA ARG A 31 5.04 -5.83 -8.98
C ARG A 31 3.70 -6.55 -8.74
N ALA A 32 3.74 -7.81 -8.28
CA ALA A 32 2.53 -8.56 -7.95
C ALA A 32 1.84 -8.00 -6.70
N VAL A 33 2.61 -7.55 -5.71
CA VAL A 33 2.07 -6.83 -4.54
C VAL A 33 1.41 -5.52 -4.98
N ALA A 34 2.06 -4.72 -5.83
CA ALA A 34 1.48 -3.49 -6.36
C ALA A 34 0.15 -3.75 -7.10
N ASN A 35 0.10 -4.79 -7.92
CA ASN A 35 -1.13 -5.22 -8.59
C ASN A 35 -2.21 -5.67 -7.60
N ALA A 36 -1.85 -6.35 -6.51
CA ALA A 36 -2.80 -6.75 -5.47
C ALA A 36 -3.35 -5.54 -4.69
N CYS A 37 -2.55 -4.50 -4.48
CA CYS A 37 -3.00 -3.23 -3.91
C CYS A 37 -3.96 -2.50 -4.87
N ALA A 38 -3.63 -2.44 -6.16
CA ALA A 38 -4.45 -1.79 -7.20
C ALA A 38 -5.75 -2.54 -7.51
N LYS A 39 -5.86 -3.82 -7.15
CA LYS A 39 -7.08 -4.62 -7.31
C LYS A 39 -7.79 -4.86 -5.98
N ASN A 40 -7.47 -4.10 -4.93
CA ASN A 40 -8.11 -4.25 -3.63
C ASN A 40 -9.60 -3.86 -3.72
N PRO A 41 -10.55 -4.79 -3.51
CA PRO A 41 -11.98 -4.48 -3.52
C PRO A 41 -12.47 -3.94 -2.17
N HIS A 42 -11.63 -3.98 -1.12
CA HIS A 42 -11.95 -3.60 0.26
C HIS A 42 -11.08 -2.43 0.71
N LEU A 43 -11.27 -1.26 0.09
CA LEU A 43 -10.47 -0.04 0.36
C LEU A 43 -10.75 0.58 1.73
N ASP A 44 -11.89 0.24 2.33
CA ASP A 44 -12.36 0.61 3.64
C ASP A 44 -11.68 -0.16 4.77
N VAL A 45 -11.35 -1.43 4.55
CA VAL A 45 -10.76 -2.31 5.56
C VAL A 45 -9.25 -2.48 5.36
N VAL A 46 -8.81 -2.72 4.13
CA VAL A 46 -7.41 -3.07 3.84
C VAL A 46 -6.64 -1.78 3.52
N PRO A 47 -5.62 -1.39 4.32
CA PRO A 47 -4.94 -0.10 4.20
C PRO A 47 -3.90 -0.10 3.07
N CYS A 48 -4.32 -0.36 1.83
CA CYS A 48 -3.42 -0.42 0.68
C CYS A 48 -2.85 0.94 0.27
N HIS A 49 -3.41 2.05 0.80
CA HIS A 49 -2.83 3.40 0.68
C HIS A 49 -1.50 3.53 1.42
N ARG A 50 -1.25 2.74 2.47
CA ARG A 50 0.01 2.72 3.24
C ARG A 50 1.19 2.07 2.51
N VAL A 51 0.96 1.53 1.31
CA VAL A 51 2.02 0.89 0.51
C VAL A 51 2.49 1.80 -0.61
N ILE A 52 3.77 2.17 -0.62
CA ILE A 52 4.35 3.13 -1.57
C ILE A 52 5.49 2.52 -2.40
N ARG A 53 6.05 3.29 -3.33
CA ARG A 53 7.25 2.88 -4.08
C ARG A 53 8.48 2.99 -3.18
N SER A 54 9.50 2.18 -3.45
CA SER A 54 10.75 2.18 -2.67
C SER A 54 11.57 3.48 -2.81
N ASP A 55 11.24 4.34 -3.77
CA ASP A 55 11.86 5.67 -3.97
C ASP A 55 11.13 6.79 -3.21
N GLY A 56 10.17 6.44 -2.33
CA GLY A 56 9.35 7.41 -1.59
C GLY A 56 8.17 7.96 -2.41
N GLY A 57 8.06 7.62 -3.69
CA GLY A 57 6.97 8.05 -4.54
C GLY A 57 5.66 7.29 -4.27
N LEU A 58 4.53 7.93 -4.57
CA LEU A 58 3.24 7.25 -4.56
C LEU A 58 3.09 6.35 -5.79
N GLY A 59 2.69 5.09 -5.55
CA GLY A 59 2.18 4.24 -6.62
C GLY A 59 0.68 4.46 -6.86
N GLY A 60 0.16 3.86 -7.93
CA GLY A 60 -1.27 3.93 -8.27
C GLY A 60 -2.19 3.50 -7.12
N TYR A 61 -3.42 4.02 -7.15
CA TYR A 61 -4.45 3.72 -6.18
C TYR A 61 -5.79 3.54 -6.88
N SER A 62 -6.54 2.52 -6.49
CA SER A 62 -7.80 2.13 -7.15
C SER A 62 -9.04 2.79 -6.57
N GLY A 63 -8.93 3.50 -5.44
CA GLY A 63 -10.03 4.28 -4.91
C GLY A 63 -10.41 5.48 -5.77
N GLU A 64 -11.64 5.95 -5.59
CA GLU A 64 -12.13 7.16 -6.24
C GLU A 64 -11.19 8.35 -5.95
N GLY A 65 -10.83 9.11 -6.99
CA GLY A 65 -9.81 10.17 -6.90
C GLY A 65 -8.36 9.68 -6.99
N GLY A 66 -8.14 8.38 -7.20
CA GLY A 66 -6.84 7.79 -7.53
C GLY A 66 -5.74 8.14 -6.54
N VAL A 67 -4.55 8.50 -7.06
CA VAL A 67 -3.38 8.86 -6.24
C VAL A 67 -3.66 10.04 -5.30
N GLY A 68 -4.54 10.97 -5.68
CA GLY A 68 -4.93 12.09 -4.82
C GLY A 68 -5.63 11.64 -3.54
N THR A 69 -6.46 10.60 -3.62
CA THR A 69 -7.10 10.01 -2.42
C THR A 69 -6.11 9.27 -1.55
N LYS A 70 -5.16 8.55 -2.15
CA LYS A 70 -4.07 7.91 -1.42
C LYS A 70 -3.24 8.92 -0.62
N LEU A 71 -2.86 10.04 -1.25
CA LEU A 71 -2.13 11.11 -0.59
C LEU A 71 -2.93 11.71 0.58
N ARG A 72 -4.22 11.96 0.38
CA ARG A 72 -5.10 12.51 1.43
C ARG A 72 -5.19 11.60 2.65
N LEU A 73 -5.34 10.29 2.42
CA LEU A 73 -5.37 9.30 3.51
C LEU A 73 -4.05 9.26 4.25
N LEU A 74 -2.93 9.22 3.54
CA LEU A 74 -1.59 9.25 4.15
C LEU A 74 -1.36 10.53 4.97
N ASN A 75 -1.72 11.70 4.45
CA ASN A 75 -1.61 12.97 5.17
C ASN A 75 -2.48 12.98 6.43
N SER A 76 -3.69 12.43 6.37
CA SER A 76 -4.59 12.34 7.55
C SER A 76 -4.04 11.44 8.65
N GLU A 77 -3.17 10.49 8.29
CA GLU A 77 -2.50 9.59 9.22
C GLU A 77 -1.13 10.13 9.71
N GLY A 78 -0.65 11.25 9.14
CA GLY A 78 0.68 11.81 9.44
C GLY A 78 1.84 11.03 8.80
N ALA A 79 1.58 10.28 7.73
CA ALA A 79 2.53 9.36 7.09
C ALA A 79 3.22 9.93 5.84
N PHE A 80 2.88 11.15 5.40
CA PHE A 80 3.36 11.78 4.17
C PHE A 80 3.26 13.31 4.23
#